data_AF-A0A7J8GAM8-F1
#
_entry.id   AF-A0A7J8GAM8-F1
#
_cell.length_a   1.000
_cell.length_b   1.000
_cell.length_c   1.000
_cell.angle_alpha   90.00
_cell.angle_beta   90.00
_cell.angle_gamma   90.00
#
_symmetry.space_group_name_H-M   'P 1'
#
loop_
_entity.id
_entity.type
_entity.pdbx_description
1 polymer ?
#
loop_
_entity_poly.entity_id
_entity_poly.type
_entity_poly.pdbx_seq_one_letter_code
_entity_poly.pdbx_strand_id
1 'polypeptide(L)'
;MPREIITLQLGQCGNQIGFEFWKQLCAEHGISPKNVMVSTGRDRQTNHCYIAILNIIQGEVDPTQVHKSLQRIRERKLANFIPWGPASIQVALSRKSPYLPSAHRVSGLMMANHTSISSLFERTCRQYDKLRKREAFLEQFRKEDIFKENFDELDTSREIVQQLIDEYHAATRPDYISWGTQEQ
;
A
#
# COMPACT_ATOMS: atom_id res chain seq x y z
N MET A 1 -19.61 -19.09 29.48
CA MET A 1 -19.96 -19.48 28.09
C MET A 1 -20.22 -18.20 27.31
N PRO A 2 -19.35 -17.77 26.38
CA PRO A 2 -19.66 -16.60 25.56
C PRO A 2 -20.73 -17.00 24.54
N ARG A 3 -21.77 -16.18 24.41
CA ARG A 3 -22.85 -16.35 23.43
C ARG A 3 -22.38 -15.72 22.11
N GLU A 4 -22.35 -16.51 21.04
CA GLU A 4 -22.07 -16.03 19.69
C GLU A 4 -23.37 -15.49 19.05
N ILE A 5 -23.29 -14.30 18.45
CA ILE A 5 -24.42 -13.64 17.77
C ILE A 5 -24.13 -13.65 16.27
N ILE A 6 -24.94 -14.38 15.49
CA ILE A 6 -24.92 -14.35 14.03
C ILE A 6 -25.98 -13.34 13.58
N THR A 7 -25.56 -12.24 12.95
CA THR A 7 -26.48 -11.25 12.37
C THR A 7 -26.62 -11.46 10.86
N LEU A 8 -27.85 -11.76 10.42
CA LEU A 8 -28.25 -11.84 9.02
C LEU A 8 -29.05 -10.58 8.67
N GLN A 9 -28.53 -9.77 7.75
CA GLN A 9 -29.17 -8.53 7.32
C GLN A 9 -29.81 -8.72 5.94
N LEU A 10 -31.11 -8.42 5.84
CA LEU A 10 -31.89 -8.46 4.60
C LEU A 10 -32.62 -7.12 4.44
N GLY A 11 -32.61 -6.56 3.22
CA GLY A 11 -33.29 -5.31 2.87
C GLY A 11 -32.41 -4.03 2.89
N GLN A 12 -32.95 -2.93 2.35
CA GLN A 12 -32.26 -1.63 2.21
C GLN A 12 -31.73 -1.07 3.54
N CYS A 13 -32.53 -1.12 4.60
CA CYS A 13 -32.14 -0.69 5.94
C CYS A 13 -31.02 -1.57 6.52
N GLY A 14 -31.11 -2.90 6.34
CA GLY A 14 -30.08 -3.86 6.77
C GLY A 14 -28.75 -3.65 6.05
N ASN A 15 -28.77 -3.35 4.75
CA ASN A 15 -27.56 -3.01 3.99
C ASN A 15 -26.93 -1.68 4.44
N GLN A 16 -27.73 -0.69 4.83
CA GLN A 16 -27.24 0.59 5.36
C GLN A 16 -26.59 0.43 6.74
N ILE A 17 -27.21 -0.32 7.65
CA ILE A 17 -26.63 -0.64 8.96
C ILE A 17 -25.40 -1.53 8.81
N GLY A 18 -25.43 -2.51 7.89
CA GLY A 18 -24.26 -3.33 7.56
C GLY A 18 -23.11 -2.54 6.95
N PHE A 19 -23.41 -1.47 6.20
CA PHE A 19 -22.41 -0.55 5.66
C PHE A 19 -21.80 0.35 6.73
N GLU A 20 -22.60 0.91 7.65
CA GLU A 20 -22.08 1.68 8.79
C GLU A 20 -21.33 0.77 9.78
N PHE A 21 -21.82 -0.44 10.05
CA PHE A 21 -21.09 -1.46 10.81
C PHE A 21 -19.78 -1.84 10.13
N TRP A 22 -19.76 -1.96 8.80
CA TRP A 22 -18.53 -2.22 8.04
C TRP A 22 -17.57 -1.04 8.05
N LYS A 23 -18.06 0.21 7.95
CA LYS A 23 -17.23 1.41 8.15
C LYS A 23 -16.64 1.45 9.56
N GLN A 24 -17.43 1.06 10.55
CA GLN A 24 -17.00 1.00 11.95
C GLN A 24 -15.97 -0.12 12.15
N LEU A 25 -16.18 -1.29 11.54
CA LEU A 25 -15.25 -2.43 11.54
C LEU A 25 -13.95 -2.09 10.78
N CYS A 26 -14.04 -1.36 9.66
CA CYS A 26 -12.89 -0.79 8.96
C CYS A 26 -12.19 0.30 9.78
N ALA A 27 -12.92 1.09 10.57
CA ALA A 27 -12.33 2.07 11.48
C ALA A 27 -11.65 1.41 12.70
N GLU A 28 -12.29 0.39 13.29
CA GLU A 28 -11.83 -0.37 14.46
C GLU A 28 -10.68 -1.33 14.12
N HIS A 29 -10.66 -1.92 12.93
CA HIS A 29 -9.55 -2.77 12.44
C HIS A 29 -8.57 -2.02 11.54
N GLY A 30 -8.63 -0.70 11.50
CA GLY A 30 -7.58 0.11 10.92
C GLY A 30 -7.57 0.22 9.38
N ILE A 31 -8.59 -0.27 8.68
CA ILE A 31 -8.78 -0.12 7.23
C ILE A 31 -9.39 1.27 6.93
N SER A 32 -8.66 2.33 7.25
CA SER A 32 -8.98 3.71 6.89
C SER A 32 -7.84 4.29 6.06
N PRO A 33 -8.10 5.18 5.08
CA PRO A 33 -7.04 5.96 4.45
C PRO A 33 -6.21 6.76 5.46
N LYS A 34 -6.72 6.98 6.69
CA LYS A 34 -5.99 7.63 7.80
C LYS A 34 -4.94 6.74 8.48
N ASN A 35 -5.01 5.42 8.29
CA ASN A 35 -4.08 4.47 8.90
C ASN A 35 -3.02 3.96 7.90
N VAL A 36 -3.04 4.49 6.68
CA VAL A 36 -1.87 4.38 5.80
C VAL A 36 -0.78 5.24 6.44
N MET A 37 0.23 4.58 7.00
CA MET A 37 1.34 5.23 7.72
C MET A 37 2.33 5.96 6.77
N VAL A 38 1.89 6.25 5.55
CA VAL A 38 2.71 6.83 4.48
C VAL A 38 1.95 8.00 3.87
N SER A 39 2.57 9.20 3.93
CA SER A 39 2.00 10.42 3.36
C SER A 39 2.26 10.48 1.85
N THR A 40 1.48 9.69 1.11
CA THR A 40 1.42 9.80 -0.36
C THR A 40 0.45 10.92 -0.73
N GLY A 41 0.89 11.80 -1.63
CA GLY A 41 -0.01 12.82 -2.17
C GLY A 41 -1.10 12.13 -2.96
N ARG A 42 -2.37 12.43 -2.69
CA ARG A 42 -3.45 12.09 -3.63
C ARG A 42 -3.31 13.06 -4.80
N ASP A 43 -2.36 12.80 -5.68
CA ASP A 43 -2.33 13.55 -6.92
C ASP A 43 -3.62 13.23 -7.67
N ARG A 44 -4.33 14.29 -8.05
CA ARG A 44 -5.68 14.20 -8.60
C ARG A 44 -5.65 13.80 -10.08
N GLN A 45 -4.44 13.81 -10.66
CA GLN A 45 -4.18 13.58 -12.09
C GLN A 45 -3.72 12.14 -12.39
N THR A 46 -3.05 11.45 -11.46
CA THR A 46 -2.57 10.08 -11.65
C THR A 46 -3.47 9.07 -10.95
N ASN A 47 -4.13 8.20 -11.73
CA ASN A 47 -4.89 7.09 -11.20
C ASN A 47 -3.96 5.99 -10.69
N HIS A 48 -3.56 6.09 -9.42
CA HIS A 48 -2.84 5.02 -8.76
C HIS A 48 -3.73 3.80 -8.51
N CYS A 49 -3.11 2.63 -8.52
CA CYS A 49 -3.73 1.33 -8.29
C CYS A 49 -2.89 0.44 -7.35
N TYR A 50 -3.56 -0.53 -6.74
CA TYR A 50 -2.97 -1.61 -5.96
C TYR A 50 -2.47 -2.73 -6.87
N ILE A 51 -1.23 -3.16 -6.64
CA ILE A 51 -0.64 -4.34 -7.28
C ILE A 51 -1.03 -5.58 -6.48
N ALA A 52 -0.78 -5.55 -5.17
CA ALA A 52 -1.07 -6.64 -4.25
C ALA A 52 -1.39 -6.12 -2.86
N ILE A 53 -2.24 -6.85 -2.14
CA ILE A 53 -2.57 -6.57 -0.75
C ILE A 53 -2.46 -7.86 0.04
N LEU A 54 -1.75 -7.83 1.16
CA LEU A 54 -1.72 -8.87 2.17
C LEU A 54 -2.32 -8.32 3.46
N ASN A 55 -3.35 -8.97 3.98
CA ASN A 55 -3.90 -8.64 5.29
C ASN A 55 -3.53 -9.74 6.28
N ILE A 56 -2.84 -9.37 7.35
CA ILE A 56 -2.53 -10.26 8.46
C ILE A 56 -3.53 -9.94 9.57
N ILE A 57 -4.38 -10.91 9.89
CA ILE A 57 -5.38 -10.76 10.95
C ILE A 57 -4.95 -11.63 12.12
N GLN A 58 -4.78 -11.00 13.28
CA GLN A 58 -4.38 -11.65 14.51
C GLN A 58 -5.54 -11.68 15.51
N GLY A 59 -5.96 -12.87 15.93
CA GLY A 59 -7.00 -13.05 16.94
C GLY A 59 -7.91 -14.24 16.69
N GLU A 60 -8.96 -14.36 17.51
CA GLU A 60 -10.03 -15.34 17.30
C GLU A 60 -10.96 -14.85 16.19
N VAL A 61 -10.76 -15.35 14.97
CA VAL A 61 -11.54 -14.98 13.79
C VAL A 61 -11.96 -16.23 13.03
N ASP A 62 -13.23 -16.29 12.63
CA ASP A 62 -13.75 -17.35 11.76
C ASP A 62 -13.22 -17.14 10.32
N PRO A 63 -12.46 -18.10 9.76
CA PRO A 63 -11.94 -18.04 8.39
C PRO A 63 -13.04 -17.82 7.33
N THR A 64 -14.25 -18.31 7.60
CA THR A 64 -15.39 -18.22 6.67
C THR A 64 -15.84 -16.77 6.47
N GLN A 65 -15.85 -15.98 7.55
CA GLN A 65 -16.23 -14.56 7.50
C GLN A 65 -15.18 -13.70 6.78
N VAL A 66 -13.91 -14.08 6.93
CA VAL A 66 -12.78 -13.44 6.25
C VAL A 66 -12.91 -13.63 4.74
N HIS A 67 -13.17 -14.86 4.29
CA HIS A 67 -13.36 -15.14 2.87
C HIS A 67 -14.54 -14.36 2.26
N LYS A 68 -15.70 -14.34 2.96
CA LYS A 68 -16.87 -13.55 2.53
C LYS A 68 -16.56 -12.06 2.44
N SER A 69 -15.77 -11.53 3.36
CA SER A 69 -15.38 -10.12 3.38
C SER A 69 -14.47 -9.76 2.20
N LEU A 70 -13.50 -10.61 1.88
CA LEU A 70 -12.64 -10.44 0.71
C LEU A 70 -13.43 -10.46 -0.59
N GLN A 71 -14.38 -11.38 -0.71
CA GLN A 71 -15.25 -11.48 -1.88
C GLN A 71 -16.05 -10.18 -2.08
N ARG A 72 -16.61 -9.62 -1.01
CA ARG A 72 -17.32 -8.32 -1.07
C ARG A 72 -16.41 -7.16 -1.49
N ILE A 73 -15.17 -7.12 -1.01
CA ILE A 73 -14.20 -6.07 -1.41
C ILE A 73 -13.94 -6.15 -2.93
N ARG A 74 -13.80 -7.37 -3.45
CA ARG A 74 -13.60 -7.62 -4.88
C ARG A 74 -14.83 -7.24 -5.71
N GLU A 75 -16.03 -7.66 -5.30
CA GLU A 75 -17.28 -7.38 -6.02
C GLU A 75 -17.65 -5.90 -6.03
N ARG A 76 -17.41 -5.19 -4.92
CA ARG A 76 -17.75 -3.76 -4.80
C ARG A 76 -16.73 -2.82 -5.44
N LYS A 77 -15.62 -3.35 -5.98
CA LYS A 77 -14.52 -2.57 -6.59
C LYS A 77 -14.08 -1.37 -5.75
N LEU A 78 -14.05 -1.53 -4.42
CA LEU A 78 -13.71 -0.45 -3.48
C LEU A 78 -12.23 -0.04 -3.56
N ALA A 79 -11.39 -0.89 -4.17
CA ALA A 79 -10.00 -0.64 -4.44
C ALA A 79 -9.74 -0.75 -5.94
N ASN A 80 -8.99 0.20 -6.49
CA ASN A 80 -8.54 0.17 -7.87
C ASN A 80 -7.31 -0.74 -7.97
N PHE A 81 -7.40 -1.84 -8.70
CA PHE A 81 -6.28 -2.77 -8.90
C PHE A 81 -5.64 -2.57 -10.28
N ILE A 82 -4.47 -3.15 -10.46
CA ILE A 82 -3.78 -3.18 -11.76
C ILE A 82 -4.71 -3.70 -12.88
N PRO A 83 -4.70 -3.06 -14.07
CA PRO A 83 -5.58 -3.44 -15.17
C PRO A 83 -5.09 -4.65 -15.98
N TRP A 84 -3.80 -4.95 -15.90
CA TRP A 84 -3.12 -5.97 -16.72
C TRP A 84 -3.07 -7.35 -16.07
N GLY A 85 -3.57 -7.50 -14.84
CA GLY A 85 -3.53 -8.77 -14.11
C GLY A 85 -4.70 -8.95 -13.14
N PRO A 86 -4.88 -10.15 -12.57
CA PRO A 86 -5.90 -10.39 -11.55
C PRO A 86 -5.54 -9.67 -10.24
N ALA A 87 -6.54 -9.12 -9.55
CA ALA A 87 -6.38 -8.51 -8.23
C ALA A 87 -5.87 -9.54 -7.21
N SER A 88 -4.66 -9.30 -6.66
CA SER A 88 -4.05 -10.15 -5.64
C SER A 88 -4.39 -9.64 -4.23
N ILE A 89 -5.30 -10.35 -3.55
CA ILE A 89 -5.63 -10.08 -2.15
C ILE A 89 -5.41 -11.36 -1.35
N GLN A 90 -4.38 -11.37 -0.51
CA GLN A 90 -4.03 -12.47 0.36
C GLN A 90 -4.42 -12.16 1.79
N VAL A 91 -4.80 -13.20 2.54
CA VAL A 91 -5.05 -13.09 3.98
C VAL A 91 -4.31 -14.17 4.73
N ALA A 92 -3.59 -13.76 5.76
CA ALA A 92 -2.95 -14.63 6.72
C ALA A 92 -3.65 -14.50 8.07
N LEU A 93 -4.09 -15.62 8.63
CA LEU A 93 -4.65 -15.70 9.96
C LEU A 93 -3.56 -16.13 10.94
N SER A 94 -3.41 -15.40 12.03
CA SER A 94 -2.46 -15.73 13.08
C SER A 94 -3.10 -15.62 14.46
N ARG A 95 -2.61 -16.42 15.40
CA ARG A 95 -3.06 -16.34 16.80
C ARG A 95 -2.22 -15.30 17.51
N LYS A 96 -2.84 -14.55 18.42
CA LYS A 96 -2.11 -13.61 19.27
C LYS A 96 -1.21 -14.37 20.24
N SER A 97 -0.08 -13.76 20.60
CA SER A 97 0.79 -14.30 21.64
C SER A 97 0.04 -14.35 22.98
N PRO A 98 0.06 -15.48 23.71
CA PRO A 98 -0.59 -15.61 25.01
C PRO A 98 0.10 -14.79 26.11
N TYR A 99 1.32 -14.32 25.86
CA TYR A 99 2.14 -13.60 26.86
C TYR A 99 1.97 -12.08 26.80
N LEU A 100 1.30 -11.56 25.78
CA LEU A 100 1.13 -10.13 25.60
C LEU A 100 -0.31 -9.73 25.98
N PRO A 101 -0.51 -8.79 26.92
CA PRO A 101 -1.83 -8.25 27.18
C PRO A 101 -2.32 -7.49 25.94
N SER A 102 -3.46 -7.87 25.39
CA SER A 102 -4.06 -7.19 24.23
C SER A 102 -5.35 -6.51 24.64
N ALA A 103 -5.45 -5.20 24.41
CA ALA A 103 -6.66 -4.43 24.67
C ALA A 103 -7.82 -4.80 23.73
N HIS A 104 -7.50 -5.31 22.53
CA HIS A 104 -8.49 -5.65 21.50
C HIS A 104 -8.52 -7.15 21.24
N ARG A 105 -9.71 -7.71 20.96
CA ARG A 105 -9.87 -9.14 20.65
C ARG A 105 -9.22 -9.54 19.32
N VAL A 106 -9.25 -8.65 18.33
CA VAL A 106 -8.70 -8.87 16.99
C VAL A 106 -7.83 -7.67 16.60
N SER A 107 -6.72 -7.93 15.92
CA SER A 107 -5.82 -6.93 15.33
C SER A 107 -5.66 -7.22 13.85
N GLY A 108 -5.48 -6.19 13.03
CA GLY A 108 -5.26 -6.30 11.60
C GLY A 108 -4.04 -5.49 11.19
N LEU A 109 -3.19 -6.06 10.33
CA LEU A 109 -2.10 -5.38 9.65
C LEU A 109 -2.29 -5.55 8.15
N MET A 110 -2.36 -4.45 7.43
CA MET A 110 -2.40 -4.47 5.97
C MET A 110 -1.03 -4.10 5.41
N MET A 111 -0.45 -5.00 4.63
CA MET A 111 0.70 -4.75 3.77
C MET A 111 0.18 -4.57 2.34
N ALA A 112 0.25 -3.34 1.83
CA ALA A 112 -0.24 -3.03 0.50
C ALA A 112 0.91 -2.57 -0.40
N ASN A 113 1.05 -3.22 -1.55
CA ASN A 113 1.87 -2.71 -2.64
C ASN A 113 0.99 -1.82 -3.52
N HIS A 114 1.24 -0.52 -3.46
CA HIS A 114 0.44 0.51 -4.13
C HIS A 114 1.34 1.48 -4.88
N THR A 115 0.96 1.78 -6.13
CA THR A 115 1.74 2.61 -7.06
C THR A 115 1.88 4.08 -6.62
N SER A 116 1.11 4.56 -5.65
CA SER A 116 1.25 5.94 -5.12
C SER A 116 2.55 6.17 -4.34
N ILE A 117 3.31 5.11 -4.03
CA ILE A 117 4.62 5.25 -3.39
C ILE A 117 5.61 6.06 -4.23
N SER A 118 5.45 6.04 -5.56
CA SER A 118 6.19 6.89 -6.52
C SER A 118 6.20 8.37 -6.13
N SER A 119 5.09 8.90 -5.60
CA SER A 119 4.99 10.29 -5.16
C SER A 119 5.99 10.67 -4.06
N LEU A 120 6.39 9.71 -3.21
CA LEU A 120 7.45 9.93 -2.22
C LEU A 120 8.82 9.95 -2.87
N PHE A 121 9.10 9.03 -3.78
CA PHE A 121 10.36 9.02 -4.52
C PHE A 121 10.53 10.28 -5.35
N GLU A 122 9.48 10.74 -6.03
CA GLU A 122 9.49 12.02 -6.75
C GLU A 122 9.80 13.20 -5.81
N ARG A 123 9.22 13.22 -4.61
CA ARG A 123 9.51 14.26 -3.62
C ARG A 123 10.98 14.24 -3.19
N THR A 124 11.52 13.06 -2.92
CA THR A 124 12.93 12.87 -2.58
C THR A 124 13.84 13.30 -3.72
N CYS A 125 13.56 12.89 -4.96
CA CYS A 125 14.27 13.32 -6.16
C CYS A 125 14.24 14.84 -6.33
N ARG A 126 13.07 15.48 -6.19
CA ARG A 126 12.96 16.95 -6.28
C ARG A 126 13.76 17.68 -5.19
N GLN A 127 13.86 17.10 -3.99
CA GLN A 127 14.69 17.65 -2.91
C GLN A 127 16.19 17.46 -3.20
N TYR A 128 16.58 16.26 -3.64
CA TYR A 128 17.94 15.95 -4.07
C TYR A 128 18.40 16.88 -5.20
N ASP A 129 17.61 17.03 -6.27
CA ASP A 129 17.94 17.86 -7.43
C ASP A 129 18.17 19.34 -7.02
N LYS A 130 17.44 19.84 -6.01
CA LYS A 130 17.63 21.20 -5.48
C LYS A 130 18.96 21.38 -4.74
N LEU A 131 19.41 20.36 -4.02
CA LEU A 131 20.68 20.37 -3.29
C LEU A 131 21.85 20.14 -4.26
N ARG A 132 21.73 19.14 -5.14
CA ARG A 132 22.75 18.75 -6.12
C ARG A 132 23.06 19.87 -7.10
N LYS A 133 22.04 20.58 -7.62
CA LYS A 133 22.23 21.74 -8.52
C LYS A 133 22.97 22.92 -7.89
N ARG A 134 23.01 23.00 -6.56
CA ARG A 134 23.71 24.04 -5.80
C ARG A 134 25.02 23.53 -5.20
N GLU A 135 25.38 22.29 -5.48
CA GLU A 135 26.51 21.58 -4.88
C GLU A 135 26.54 21.70 -3.34
N ALA A 136 25.35 21.79 -2.73
CA ALA A 136 25.22 22.05 -1.30
C ALA A 136 25.51 20.79 -0.48
N PHE A 137 26.29 20.95 0.59
CA PHE A 137 26.63 19.88 1.55
C PHE A 137 27.46 18.71 1.00
N LEU A 138 28.08 18.86 -0.17
CA LEU A 138 28.90 17.79 -0.80
C LEU A 138 30.29 17.63 -0.17
N GLU A 139 30.80 18.64 0.53
CA GLU A 139 32.15 18.62 1.12
C GLU A 139 32.37 17.51 2.15
N GLN A 140 31.33 17.10 2.88
CA GLN A 140 31.45 15.98 3.82
C GLN A 140 31.54 14.64 3.08
N PHE A 141 30.85 14.51 1.95
CA PHE A 141 30.91 13.31 1.13
C PHE A 141 32.28 13.15 0.46
N ARG A 142 32.92 14.24 0.01
CA ARG A 142 34.28 14.21 -0.59
C ARG A 142 35.36 13.59 0.31
N LYS A 143 35.13 13.52 1.62
CA LYS A 143 36.08 12.90 2.56
C LYS A 143 36.11 11.37 2.43
N GLU A 144 34.99 10.79 1.99
CA GLU A 144 34.83 9.36 1.81
C GLU A 144 35.41 8.91 0.46
N ASP A 145 36.05 7.74 0.43
CA ASP A 145 36.81 7.26 -0.74
C ASP A 145 35.98 7.18 -2.02
N ILE A 146 34.70 6.83 -1.91
CA ILE A 146 33.78 6.67 -3.04
C ILE A 146 33.52 8.01 -3.76
N PHE A 147 33.61 9.14 -3.05
CA PHE A 147 33.25 10.46 -3.59
C PHE A 147 34.44 11.43 -3.67
N LYS A 148 35.68 10.92 -3.55
CA LYS A 148 36.89 11.76 -3.61
C LYS A 148 37.09 12.37 -4.99
N GLU A 149 36.85 11.59 -6.05
CA GLU A 149 37.15 11.99 -7.43
C GLU A 149 35.93 12.60 -8.14
N ASN A 150 34.76 11.97 -8.00
CA ASN A 150 33.52 12.41 -8.65
C ASN A 150 32.29 12.09 -7.78
N PHE A 151 31.11 12.51 -8.25
CA PHE A 151 29.82 12.20 -7.62
C PHE A 151 28.95 11.33 -8.51
N ASP A 152 29.56 10.57 -9.42
CA ASP A 152 28.87 9.80 -10.45
C ASP A 152 27.96 8.74 -9.82
N GLU A 153 28.33 8.21 -8.66
CA GLU A 153 27.52 7.28 -7.87
C GLU A 153 26.17 7.90 -7.43
N LEU A 154 26.17 9.17 -7.04
CA LEU A 154 24.94 9.88 -6.66
C LEU A 154 24.05 10.14 -7.88
N ASP A 155 24.66 10.45 -9.02
CA ASP A 155 23.94 10.72 -10.26
C ASP A 155 23.36 9.42 -10.86
N THR A 156 24.11 8.33 -10.82
CA THR A 156 23.63 6.97 -11.17
C THR A 156 22.48 6.52 -10.26
N SER A 157 22.63 6.70 -8.94
CA SER A 157 21.56 6.39 -7.98
C SER A 157 20.28 7.18 -8.26
N ARG A 158 20.41 8.46 -8.64
CA ARG A 158 19.29 9.33 -9.00
C ARG A 158 18.57 8.87 -10.27
N GLU A 159 19.30 8.35 -11.25
CA GLU A 159 18.75 7.77 -12.48
C GLU A 159 17.98 6.47 -12.19
N ILE A 160 18.53 5.58 -11.36
CA ILE A 160 17.86 4.33 -10.96
C ILE A 160 16.51 4.62 -10.28
N VAL A 161 16.47 5.61 -9.39
CA VAL A 161 15.21 6.00 -8.73
C VAL A 161 14.23 6.62 -9.74
N GLN A 162 14.72 7.33 -10.76
CA GLN A 162 13.87 7.84 -11.84
C GLN A 162 13.22 6.72 -12.62
N GLN A 163 14.01 5.73 -13.05
CA GLN A 163 13.51 4.56 -13.77
C GLN A 163 12.45 3.81 -12.95
N LEU A 164 12.67 3.67 -11.63
CA LEU A 164 11.69 3.07 -10.74
C LEU A 164 10.38 3.86 -10.68
N ILE A 165 10.44 5.20 -10.62
CA ILE A 165 9.24 6.06 -10.65
C ILE A 165 8.49 5.86 -11.97
N ASP A 166 9.22 5.84 -13.09
CA ASP A 166 8.64 5.69 -14.42
C ASP A 166 7.97 4.32 -14.59
N GLU A 167 8.57 3.27 -14.03
CA GLU A 167 8.00 1.93 -13.99
C GLU A 167 6.71 1.89 -13.15
N TYR A 168 6.67 2.56 -11.99
CA TYR A 168 5.44 2.65 -11.19
C TYR A 168 4.30 3.36 -11.93
N HIS A 169 4.62 4.38 -12.73
CA HIS A 169 3.63 5.05 -13.59
C HIS A 169 3.18 4.15 -14.74
N ALA A 170 4.11 3.44 -15.39
CA ALA A 170 3.81 2.46 -16.43
C ALA A 170 2.89 1.34 -15.91
N ALA A 171 3.12 0.87 -14.67
CA ALA A 171 2.33 -0.18 -14.03
C ALA A 171 0.85 0.19 -13.81
N THR A 172 0.49 1.47 -13.85
CA THR A 172 -0.91 1.91 -13.79
C THR A 172 -1.67 1.69 -15.09
N ARG A 173 -0.95 1.52 -16.21
CA ARG A 173 -1.52 1.44 -17.55
C ARG A 173 -1.75 -0.03 -17.98
N PRO A 174 -2.76 -0.31 -18.82
CA PRO A 174 -3.01 -1.67 -19.33
C PRO A 174 -1.89 -2.26 -20.19
N ASP A 175 -1.06 -1.41 -20.80
CA ASP A 175 0.05 -1.78 -21.70
C ASP A 175 1.35 -2.13 -20.96
N TYR A 176 1.34 -2.18 -19.62
CA TYR A 176 2.52 -2.48 -18.80
C TYR A 176 3.23 -3.79 -19.18
N ILE A 177 2.49 -4.85 -19.52
CA ILE A 177 3.09 -6.15 -19.89
C ILE A 177 3.98 -6.03 -21.14
N SER A 178 3.60 -5.17 -22.09
CA SER A 178 4.36 -4.89 -23.30
C SER A 178 5.40 -3.78 -23.15
N TRP A 179 5.42 -3.08 -22.01
CA TRP A 179 6.25 -1.88 -21.82
C TRP A 179 7.75 -2.22 -21.82
N GLY A 180 8.15 -3.31 -21.17
CA GLY A 180 9.56 -3.75 -21.13
C GLY A 180 10.02 -4.60 -22.32
N THR A 181 9.15 -4.90 -23.28
CA THR A 181 9.49 -5.73 -24.46
C THR A 181 9.75 -4.92 -25.72
N GLN A 182 9.56 -3.60 -25.69
CA GLN A 182 9.90 -2.71 -26.82
C GLN A 182 11.37 -2.26 -26.84
N GLU A 183 12.15 -2.59 -25.79
CA GLU A 183 13.58 -2.23 -25.68
C GLU A 183 14.54 -3.41 -25.93
N GLN A 184 14.09 -4.50 -26.58
CA GLN A 184 14.94 -5.60 -27.06
C GLN A 184 14.90 -5.77 -28.57
#